data_AF-A0A9P5RZH4-F1
#
_entry.id   AF-A0A9P5RZH4-F1
#
_cell.length_a   1.000
_cell.length_b   1.000
_cell.length_c   1.000
_cell.angle_alpha   90.00
_cell.angle_beta   90.00
_cell.angle_gamma   90.00
#
_symmetry.space_group_name_H-M   'P 1'
#
loop_
_entity.id
_entity.type
_entity.pdbx_description
1 polymer ?
#
loop_
_entity_poly.entity_id
_entity_poly.type
_entity_poly.pdbx_seq_one_letter_code
_entity_poly.pdbx_strand_id
1 'polypeptide(L)'
;MLSLRTLAVTFSLALLSATAMALPAPAASCHSESVQVMGETREQAAGLARNLVKNTGVGTLMTIMNASQKSAVEGYPFGSMDYYVDDCQDGGKPLMLLSHLQINVQNARSSNHISLAIRKLPAEGEHGNPMVDPRVTLMGRLVPVEEAKQKKAEECFVAKHPEAKWWLPGAGFHDFKWYNLDIEEIYYIGGFGGIHYIGWIPVDTYYNAHLNNDKSSREMVEEESESLSLMLRQQTMFA
;
A
#
# COMPACT_ATOMS: atom_id res chain seq x y z
N MET A 1 97.24 26.46 36.44
CA MET A 1 97.19 26.08 35.02
C MET A 1 95.76 26.25 34.53
N LEU A 2 95.58 27.10 33.51
CA LEU A 2 94.44 27.26 32.58
C LEU A 2 93.02 27.49 33.16
N SER A 3 92.09 28.21 32.51
CA SER A 3 92.10 29.25 31.47
C SER A 3 90.62 29.55 31.20
N LEU A 4 90.29 30.85 31.09
CA LEU A 4 89.26 31.45 30.24
C LEU A 4 88.62 30.53 29.19
N ARG A 5 87.29 30.67 28.98
CA ARG A 5 86.75 31.30 27.76
C ARG A 5 85.24 31.59 27.84
N THR A 6 84.95 32.87 27.63
CA THR A 6 83.71 33.51 27.22
C THR A 6 83.17 32.95 25.89
N LEU A 7 81.85 32.90 25.69
CA LEU A 7 81.24 33.13 24.37
C LEU A 7 79.84 33.76 24.54
N ALA A 8 79.67 34.90 23.88
CA ALA A 8 78.42 35.64 23.72
C ALA A 8 77.57 35.04 22.57
N VAL A 9 76.49 35.77 22.18
CA VAL A 9 75.66 35.68 20.95
C VAL A 9 74.30 35.01 21.23
N THR A 10 73.10 35.55 20.95
CA THR A 10 72.61 36.83 20.38
C THR A 10 71.12 36.97 20.69
N PHE A 11 70.63 38.21 20.74
CA PHE A 11 69.23 38.61 20.76
C PHE A 11 68.45 38.11 19.54
N SER A 12 67.20 37.66 19.71
CA SER A 12 66.22 37.55 18.62
C SER A 12 64.82 37.91 19.15
N LEU A 13 64.33 39.02 18.62
CA LEU A 13 63.05 39.65 18.90
C LEU A 13 61.98 38.99 18.01
N ALA A 14 61.02 38.27 18.59
CA ALA A 14 59.89 37.71 17.85
C ALA A 14 58.63 38.55 18.12
N LEU A 15 58.21 39.33 17.12
CA LEU A 15 56.87 39.92 17.06
C LEU A 15 55.87 38.78 16.79
N LEU A 16 54.88 38.59 17.68
CA LEU A 16 53.66 37.85 17.34
C LEU A 16 52.46 38.81 17.27
N SER A 17 51.83 38.77 16.11
CA SER A 17 50.70 39.54 15.64
C SER A 17 49.43 39.30 16.47
N ALA A 18 48.71 40.39 16.77
CA ALA A 18 47.35 40.35 17.28
C ALA A 18 46.36 39.96 16.16
N THR A 19 45.74 38.79 16.26
CA THR A 19 44.58 38.42 15.44
C THR A 19 43.30 38.80 16.19
N ALA A 20 42.55 39.75 15.65
CA ALA A 20 41.22 40.11 16.12
C ALA A 20 40.23 38.97 15.84
N MET A 21 39.57 38.46 16.88
CA MET A 21 38.44 37.53 16.73
C MET A 21 37.19 38.31 16.28
N ALA A 22 36.67 37.98 15.09
CA ALA A 22 35.35 38.43 14.66
C ALA A 22 34.27 37.59 15.36
N LEU A 23 33.33 38.26 16.04
CA LEU A 23 32.14 37.65 16.64
C LEU A 23 31.12 37.27 15.53
N PRO A 24 30.38 36.15 15.64
CA PRO A 24 29.33 35.82 14.69
C PRO A 24 28.08 36.69 14.92
N ALA A 25 27.47 37.16 13.83
CA ALA A 25 26.19 37.86 13.86
C ALA A 25 25.05 36.93 14.34
N PRO A 26 24.04 37.43 15.08
CA PRO A 26 22.93 36.62 15.54
C PRO A 26 22.06 36.15 14.35
N ALA A 27 21.81 34.84 14.30
CA ALA A 27 20.93 34.22 13.32
C ALA A 27 19.51 34.80 13.43
N ALA A 28 18.98 35.23 12.29
CA ALA A 28 17.60 35.69 12.17
C ALA A 28 16.64 34.56 12.57
N SER A 29 15.73 34.87 13.50
CA SER A 29 14.61 34.01 13.88
C SER A 29 13.63 33.92 12.72
N CYS A 30 13.70 32.85 11.93
CA CYS A 30 12.61 32.48 11.03
C CYS A 30 11.49 31.84 11.85
N HIS A 31 10.50 32.64 12.23
CA HIS A 31 9.15 32.11 12.35
C HIS A 31 8.71 31.70 10.95
N SER A 32 8.48 30.41 10.71
CA SER A 32 7.74 29.96 9.54
C SER A 32 6.39 29.40 9.97
N GLU A 33 5.37 29.93 9.33
CA GLU A 33 3.98 29.51 9.34
C GLU A 33 3.84 27.99 9.22
N SER A 34 2.72 27.49 9.73
CA SER A 34 2.31 26.09 9.63
C SER A 34 2.45 25.58 8.19
N VAL A 35 3.45 24.73 7.95
CA VAL A 35 3.56 23.93 6.73
C VAL A 35 2.35 23.00 6.72
N GLN A 36 1.38 23.29 5.87
CA GLN A 36 0.33 22.37 5.50
C GLN A 36 1.03 21.14 4.89
N VAL A 37 0.90 19.98 5.54
CA VAL A 37 1.55 18.74 5.09
C VAL A 37 0.98 18.42 3.71
N MET A 38 1.76 18.66 2.66
CA MET A 38 1.43 18.31 1.28
C MET A 38 1.53 16.78 1.15
N GLY A 39 0.45 16.08 1.48
CA GLY A 39 0.34 14.63 1.30
C GLY A 39 -0.95 14.05 1.88
N GLU A 40 -1.43 12.98 1.25
CA GLU A 40 -2.58 12.19 1.69
C GLU A 40 -2.34 11.66 3.12
N THR A 41 -3.27 11.96 4.05
CA THR A 41 -3.20 11.44 5.42
C THR A 41 -3.54 9.96 5.44
N ARG A 42 -3.15 9.26 6.52
CA ARG A 42 -3.50 7.85 6.70
C ARG A 42 -5.01 7.61 6.72
N GLU A 43 -5.78 8.53 7.28
CA GLU A 43 -7.24 8.45 7.36
C GLU A 43 -7.88 8.61 5.98
N GLN A 44 -7.34 9.53 5.16
CA GLN A 44 -7.73 9.67 3.75
C GLN A 44 -7.39 8.41 2.96
N ALA A 45 -6.19 7.87 3.17
CA ALA A 45 -5.73 6.61 2.56
C ALA A 45 -6.64 5.43 2.92
N ALA A 46 -7.11 5.36 4.15
CA ALA A 46 -8.06 4.33 4.59
C ALA A 46 -9.39 4.42 3.82
N GLY A 47 -9.92 5.62 3.61
CA GLY A 47 -11.13 5.84 2.80
C GLY A 47 -10.91 5.46 1.33
N LEU A 48 -9.76 5.80 0.76
CA LEU A 48 -9.39 5.43 -0.61
C LEU A 48 -9.19 3.92 -0.77
N ALA A 49 -8.55 3.26 0.19
CA ALA A 49 -8.40 1.81 0.23
C ALA A 49 -9.77 1.12 0.31
N ARG A 50 -10.68 1.60 1.18
CA ARG A 50 -12.06 1.09 1.27
C ARG A 50 -12.80 1.24 -0.05
N ASN A 51 -12.69 2.39 -0.72
CA ASN A 51 -13.29 2.61 -2.03
C ASN A 51 -12.74 1.65 -3.08
N LEU A 52 -11.42 1.43 -3.10
CA LEU A 52 -10.80 0.49 -4.03
C LEU A 52 -11.32 -0.93 -3.84
N VAL A 53 -11.37 -1.42 -2.59
CA VAL A 53 -11.93 -2.74 -2.25
C VAL A 53 -13.40 -2.83 -2.67
N LYS A 54 -14.21 -1.82 -2.31
CA LYS A 54 -15.63 -1.81 -2.64
C LYS A 54 -15.89 -1.86 -4.15
N ASN A 55 -15.08 -1.17 -4.95
CA ASN A 55 -15.36 -0.97 -6.36
C ASN A 55 -14.74 -2.05 -7.28
N THR A 56 -13.55 -2.57 -6.99
CA THR A 56 -12.84 -3.46 -7.94
C THR A 56 -13.51 -4.83 -8.15
N GLY A 57 -13.79 -5.59 -7.07
CA GLY A 57 -14.48 -6.89 -7.15
C GLY A 57 -13.69 -8.09 -7.71
N VAL A 58 -12.46 -7.89 -8.17
CA VAL A 58 -11.48 -8.95 -8.47
C VAL A 58 -10.16 -8.65 -7.77
N GLY A 59 -9.51 -9.70 -7.28
CA GLY A 59 -8.20 -9.58 -6.61
C GLY A 59 -7.36 -10.82 -6.83
N THR A 60 -6.07 -10.72 -6.52
CA THR A 60 -5.18 -11.88 -6.49
C THR A 60 -5.11 -12.42 -5.07
N LEU A 61 -5.75 -13.58 -4.88
CA LEU A 61 -5.69 -14.33 -3.63
C LEU A 61 -4.37 -15.09 -3.58
N MET A 62 -3.61 -14.88 -2.51
CA MET A 62 -2.27 -15.42 -2.31
C MET A 62 -2.23 -16.27 -1.06
N THR A 63 -1.61 -17.44 -1.19
CA THR A 63 -1.42 -18.43 -0.13
C THR A 63 -0.02 -19.04 -0.23
N ILE A 64 0.35 -19.89 0.74
CA ILE A 64 1.60 -20.64 0.71
C ILE A 64 1.34 -22.06 0.23
N MET A 65 2.07 -22.48 -0.80
CA MET A 65 2.04 -23.85 -1.31
C MET A 65 2.42 -24.84 -0.21
N ASN A 66 1.57 -25.84 -0.01
CA ASN A 66 1.88 -26.96 0.88
C ASN A 66 2.45 -28.17 0.11
N ALA A 67 3.18 -29.05 0.81
CA ALA A 67 3.77 -30.25 0.20
C ALA A 67 2.75 -31.19 -0.44
N SER A 68 1.51 -31.21 0.06
CA SER A 68 0.44 -32.10 -0.43
C SER A 68 -0.06 -31.72 -1.83
N GLN A 69 0.05 -30.44 -2.22
CA GLN A 69 -0.25 -29.99 -3.58
C GLN A 69 0.86 -30.44 -4.54
N LYS A 70 2.11 -30.06 -4.19
CA LYS A 70 3.30 -30.39 -4.97
C LYS A 70 4.56 -30.14 -4.13
N SER A 71 5.23 -31.21 -3.71
CA SER A 71 6.44 -31.16 -2.87
C SER A 71 7.54 -30.24 -3.41
N ALA A 72 7.74 -30.20 -4.73
CA ALA A 72 8.80 -29.38 -5.35
C ALA A 72 8.61 -27.86 -5.20
N VAL A 73 7.43 -27.40 -4.77
CA VAL A 73 7.13 -25.97 -4.59
C VAL A 73 6.59 -25.68 -3.19
N GLU A 74 6.81 -26.56 -2.22
CA GLU A 74 6.45 -26.30 -0.83
C GLU A 74 7.11 -25.00 -0.34
N GLY A 75 6.33 -24.16 0.36
CA GLY A 75 6.79 -22.87 0.88
C GLY A 75 6.79 -21.72 -0.13
N TYR A 76 6.56 -21.98 -1.43
CA TYR A 76 6.44 -20.92 -2.43
C TYR A 76 5.12 -20.15 -2.22
N PRO A 77 5.12 -18.81 -2.35
CA PRO A 77 3.87 -18.08 -2.47
C PRO A 77 3.19 -18.44 -3.79
N PHE A 78 1.90 -18.69 -3.73
CA PHE A 78 1.06 -18.95 -4.88
C PHE A 78 -0.06 -17.92 -4.93
N GLY A 79 -0.26 -17.32 -6.09
CA GLY A 79 -1.31 -16.33 -6.33
C GLY A 79 -2.19 -16.73 -7.51
N SER A 80 -3.51 -16.66 -7.33
CA SER A 80 -4.48 -16.75 -8.42
C SER A 80 -5.54 -15.67 -8.29
N MET A 81 -6.13 -15.28 -9.42
CA MET A 81 -7.21 -14.29 -9.41
C MET A 81 -8.52 -14.96 -8.94
N ASP A 82 -9.26 -14.26 -8.09
CA ASP A 82 -10.57 -14.68 -7.59
C ASP A 82 -11.52 -13.48 -7.54
N TYR A 83 -12.83 -13.77 -7.68
CA TYR A 83 -13.89 -12.81 -7.45
C TYR A 83 -14.11 -12.59 -5.96
N TYR A 84 -14.35 -11.34 -5.59
CA TYR A 84 -14.84 -10.98 -4.28
C TYR A 84 -15.87 -9.85 -4.38
N VAL A 85 -16.62 -9.64 -3.31
CA VAL A 85 -17.42 -8.44 -3.11
C VAL A 85 -17.14 -7.87 -1.73
N ASP A 86 -17.50 -6.62 -1.52
CA ASP A 86 -17.62 -6.11 -0.16
C ASP A 86 -18.85 -6.75 0.49
N ASP A 87 -18.76 -7.32 1.71
CA ASP A 87 -19.72 -8.30 2.30
C ASP A 87 -21.19 -7.85 2.46
N CYS A 88 -21.57 -6.68 1.94
CA CYS A 88 -22.90 -6.07 1.95
C CYS A 88 -23.58 -6.01 3.33
N GLN A 89 -22.82 -6.20 4.41
CA GLN A 89 -23.29 -6.13 5.78
C GLN A 89 -22.61 -4.97 6.47
N ASP A 90 -21.41 -5.21 6.98
CA ASP A 90 -20.64 -4.27 7.79
C ASP A 90 -19.65 -3.49 6.91
N GLY A 91 -19.35 -4.01 5.71
CA GLY A 91 -18.50 -3.39 4.70
C GLY A 91 -17.02 -3.37 5.08
N GLY A 92 -16.15 -3.24 4.08
CA GLY A 92 -14.71 -3.41 4.19
C GLY A 92 -14.26 -4.86 4.38
N LYS A 93 -15.15 -5.86 4.34
CA LYS A 93 -14.76 -7.26 4.53
C LYS A 93 -14.96 -8.02 3.21
N PRO A 94 -13.88 -8.43 2.52
CA PRO A 94 -14.02 -9.18 1.28
C PRO A 94 -14.75 -10.50 1.49
N LEU A 95 -15.87 -10.67 0.81
CA LEU A 95 -16.67 -11.88 0.71
C LEU A 95 -16.33 -12.59 -0.60
N MET A 96 -15.99 -13.86 -0.52
CA MET A 96 -15.59 -14.71 -1.65
C MET A 96 -16.43 -15.97 -1.73
N LEU A 97 -16.63 -16.46 -2.95
CA LEU A 97 -17.24 -17.76 -3.24
C LEU A 97 -16.15 -18.70 -3.79
N LEU A 98 -15.65 -19.60 -2.95
CA LEU A 98 -14.45 -20.38 -3.25
C LEU A 98 -14.75 -21.88 -3.32
N SER A 99 -14.12 -22.56 -4.28
CA SER A 99 -14.26 -24.01 -4.45
C SER A 99 -13.13 -24.76 -3.75
N HIS A 100 -13.46 -25.91 -3.17
CA HIS A 100 -12.47 -26.82 -2.60
C HIS A 100 -11.41 -27.33 -3.60
N LEU A 101 -11.66 -27.18 -4.90
CA LEU A 101 -10.73 -27.54 -5.97
C LEU A 101 -9.63 -26.49 -6.18
N GLN A 102 -9.84 -25.25 -5.76
CA GLN A 102 -8.86 -24.19 -5.92
C GLN A 102 -7.62 -24.46 -5.06
N ILE A 103 -6.42 -24.34 -5.64
CA ILE A 103 -5.15 -24.53 -4.93
C ILE A 103 -5.06 -23.62 -3.70
N ASN A 104 -5.53 -22.36 -3.80
CA ASN A 104 -5.58 -21.44 -2.67
C ASN A 104 -6.42 -21.97 -1.49
N VAL A 105 -7.59 -22.55 -1.77
CA VAL A 105 -8.44 -23.14 -0.71
C VAL A 105 -7.79 -24.38 -0.11
N GLN A 106 -7.13 -25.19 -0.93
CA GLN A 106 -6.40 -26.36 -0.44
C GLN A 106 -5.19 -25.98 0.42
N ASN A 107 -4.44 -24.94 0.03
CA ASN A 107 -3.35 -24.36 0.79
C ASN A 107 -3.84 -23.80 2.13
N ALA A 108 -4.96 -23.08 2.12
CA ALA A 108 -5.58 -22.48 3.31
C ALA A 108 -5.93 -23.50 4.40
N ARG A 109 -6.14 -24.78 4.05
CA ARG A 109 -6.37 -25.86 5.02
C ARG A 109 -5.13 -26.23 5.84
N SER A 110 -3.94 -26.08 5.26
CA SER A 110 -2.67 -26.31 5.94
C SER A 110 -2.18 -25.07 6.68
N SER A 111 -2.28 -23.91 6.03
CA SER A 111 -1.96 -22.62 6.62
C SER A 111 -2.96 -21.58 6.14
N ASN A 112 -3.81 -21.09 7.05
CA ASN A 112 -4.81 -20.07 6.75
C ASN A 112 -4.22 -18.66 6.91
N HIS A 113 -3.06 -18.42 6.32
CA HIS A 113 -2.45 -17.10 6.17
C HIS A 113 -2.64 -16.65 4.72
N ILE A 114 -3.48 -15.64 4.55
CA ILE A 114 -4.07 -15.28 3.27
C ILE A 114 -3.77 -13.82 3.00
N SER A 115 -3.34 -13.53 1.78
CA SER A 115 -3.19 -12.15 1.31
C SER A 115 -4.05 -11.96 0.07
N LEU A 116 -4.88 -10.91 0.06
CA LEU A 116 -5.66 -10.50 -1.10
C LEU A 116 -5.10 -9.18 -1.62
N ALA A 117 -4.40 -9.23 -2.75
CA ALA A 117 -3.90 -8.05 -3.44
C ALA A 117 -4.94 -7.53 -4.42
N ILE A 118 -5.25 -6.23 -4.32
CA ILE A 118 -6.24 -5.54 -5.13
C ILE A 118 -5.57 -4.29 -5.69
N ARG A 119 -5.69 -4.09 -7.00
CA ARG A 119 -5.27 -2.87 -7.68
C ARG A 119 -6.44 -2.26 -8.44
N LYS A 120 -6.37 -0.97 -8.74
CA LYS A 120 -7.30 -0.37 -9.69
C LYS A 120 -7.16 -1.10 -11.04
N LEU A 121 -8.31 -1.38 -11.64
CA LEU A 121 -8.40 -1.83 -13.02
C LEU A 121 -8.63 -0.61 -13.92
N PRO A 122 -7.98 -0.55 -15.09
CA PRO A 122 -8.25 0.51 -16.05
C PRO A 122 -9.71 0.41 -16.52
N ALA A 123 -10.36 1.55 -16.67
CA ALA A 123 -11.62 1.62 -17.39
C ALA A 123 -11.43 1.29 -18.88
N GLU A 124 -12.52 0.96 -19.57
CA GLU A 124 -12.47 0.72 -21.02
C GLU A 124 -11.91 1.95 -21.75
N GLY A 125 -10.85 1.75 -22.54
CA GLY A 125 -10.15 2.82 -23.25
C GLY A 125 -9.23 3.69 -22.39
N GLU A 126 -9.10 3.40 -21.09
CA GLU A 126 -8.12 4.08 -20.24
C GLU A 126 -6.70 3.58 -20.54
N HIS A 127 -5.81 4.52 -20.86
CA HIS A 127 -4.40 4.26 -21.10
C HIS A 127 -3.56 5.08 -20.13
N GLY A 128 -2.60 4.44 -19.46
CA GLY A 128 -1.77 5.09 -18.45
C GLY A 128 -0.74 4.15 -17.86
N ASN A 129 0.10 4.68 -16.97
CA ASN A 129 1.08 3.89 -16.25
C ASN A 129 0.43 3.26 -15.01
N PRO A 130 0.21 1.93 -14.93
CA PRO A 130 -0.42 1.29 -13.77
C PRO A 130 0.40 1.44 -12.48
N MET A 131 1.65 1.89 -12.55
CA MET A 131 2.46 2.19 -11.37
C MET A 131 1.97 3.43 -10.61
N VAL A 132 1.18 4.32 -11.23
CA VAL A 132 0.60 5.48 -10.54
C VAL A 132 -0.77 5.17 -9.91
N ASP A 133 -1.40 4.05 -10.26
CA ASP A 133 -2.71 3.68 -9.76
C ASP A 133 -2.69 3.13 -8.32
N PRO A 134 -3.73 3.36 -7.50
CA PRO A 134 -3.77 2.84 -6.14
C PRO A 134 -3.85 1.31 -6.10
N ARG A 135 -3.20 0.73 -5.08
CA ARG A 135 -3.32 -0.69 -4.73
C ARG A 135 -3.27 -0.94 -3.23
N VAL A 136 -3.92 -2.01 -2.80
CA VAL A 136 -4.01 -2.45 -1.41
C VAL A 136 -3.75 -3.95 -1.32
N THR A 137 -3.05 -4.38 -0.26
CA THR A 137 -2.95 -5.78 0.12
C THR A 137 -3.60 -5.96 1.48
N LEU A 138 -4.64 -6.79 1.53
CA LEU A 138 -5.33 -7.17 2.77
C LEU A 138 -4.78 -8.52 3.21
N MET A 139 -4.35 -8.63 4.46
CA MET A 139 -3.75 -9.84 5.03
C MET A 139 -4.61 -10.35 6.17
N GLY A 140 -4.83 -11.66 6.25
CA GLY A 140 -5.67 -12.25 7.28
C GLY A 140 -6.02 -13.72 7.03
N ARG A 141 -7.27 -14.09 7.31
CA ARG A 141 -7.73 -15.50 7.29
C ARG A 141 -9.05 -15.67 6.55
N LEU A 142 -9.24 -16.81 5.90
CA LEU A 142 -10.55 -17.21 5.39
C LEU A 142 -11.40 -17.74 6.55
N VAL A 143 -12.56 -17.14 6.76
CA VAL A 143 -13.55 -17.55 7.77
C VAL A 143 -14.85 -17.93 7.05
N PRO A 144 -15.39 -19.15 7.25
CA PRO A 144 -16.66 -19.55 6.66
C PRO A 144 -17.79 -18.60 7.06
N VAL A 145 -18.68 -18.28 6.12
CA VAL A 145 -19.87 -17.47 6.40
C VAL A 145 -20.93 -18.33 7.08
N GLU A 146 -21.45 -17.84 8.21
CA GLU A 146 -22.57 -18.44 8.95
C GLU A 146 -23.78 -18.67 8.04
N GLU A 147 -24.44 -19.84 8.16
CA GLU A 147 -25.58 -20.22 7.31
C GLU A 147 -26.68 -19.15 7.26
N ALA A 148 -26.97 -18.50 8.39
CA ALA A 148 -27.97 -17.43 8.49
C ALA A 148 -27.66 -16.20 7.60
N LYS A 149 -26.38 -16.00 7.25
CA LYS A 149 -25.90 -14.88 6.43
C LYS A 149 -25.68 -15.25 4.95
N GLN A 150 -25.69 -16.54 4.60
CA GLN A 150 -25.31 -17.00 3.26
C GLN A 150 -26.27 -16.53 2.16
N LYS A 151 -27.58 -16.44 2.43
CA LYS A 151 -28.54 -15.93 1.45
C LYS A 151 -28.25 -14.47 1.06
N LYS A 152 -27.95 -13.62 2.04
CA LYS A 152 -27.58 -12.21 1.80
C LYS A 152 -26.23 -12.10 1.08
N ALA A 153 -25.28 -12.97 1.43
CA ALA A 153 -23.99 -13.08 0.75
C ALA A 153 -24.17 -13.41 -0.74
N GLU A 154 -25.05 -14.37 -1.06
CA GLU A 154 -25.39 -14.75 -2.44
C GLU A 154 -25.98 -13.59 -3.23
N GLU A 155 -27.02 -12.93 -2.70
CA GLU A 155 -27.69 -11.80 -3.36
C GLU A 155 -26.70 -10.67 -3.67
N CYS A 156 -25.84 -10.33 -2.70
CA CYS A 156 -24.77 -9.34 -2.84
C CYS A 156 -23.74 -9.74 -3.90
N PHE A 157 -23.26 -10.97 -3.83
CA PHE A 157 -22.20 -11.46 -4.71
C PHE A 157 -22.67 -11.50 -6.16
N VAL A 158 -23.86 -12.04 -6.40
CA VAL A 158 -24.46 -12.16 -7.72
C VAL A 158 -24.85 -10.80 -8.30
N ALA A 159 -25.19 -9.81 -7.46
CA ALA A 159 -25.43 -8.45 -7.93
C ALA A 159 -24.17 -7.82 -8.55
N LYS A 160 -22.98 -8.17 -8.03
CA LYS A 160 -21.70 -7.68 -8.58
C LYS A 160 -21.14 -8.57 -9.69
N HIS A 161 -21.31 -9.88 -9.56
CA HIS A 161 -20.81 -10.91 -10.48
C HIS A 161 -21.98 -11.78 -10.98
N PRO A 162 -22.79 -11.31 -11.94
CA PRO A 162 -24.02 -12.00 -12.38
C PRO A 162 -23.80 -13.42 -12.91
N GLU A 163 -22.64 -13.69 -13.49
CA GLU A 163 -22.22 -14.99 -13.99
C GLU A 163 -22.05 -16.03 -12.87
N ALA A 164 -21.84 -15.61 -11.63
CA ALA A 164 -21.61 -16.52 -10.51
C ALA A 164 -22.81 -17.42 -10.19
N LYS A 165 -23.99 -17.08 -10.71
CA LYS A 165 -25.21 -17.91 -10.68
C LYS A 165 -24.97 -19.35 -11.14
N TRP A 166 -24.01 -19.58 -12.04
CA TRP A 166 -23.71 -20.90 -12.59
C TRP A 166 -22.88 -21.80 -11.67
N TRP A 167 -22.31 -21.27 -10.58
CA TRP A 167 -21.52 -22.03 -9.62
C TRP A 167 -21.85 -21.71 -8.16
N LEU A 168 -23.07 -21.22 -7.91
CA LEU A 168 -23.60 -21.10 -6.56
C LEU A 168 -23.63 -22.47 -5.85
N PRO A 169 -23.58 -22.49 -4.51
CA PRO A 169 -23.75 -23.73 -3.75
C PRO A 169 -25.04 -24.45 -4.19
N GLY A 170 -24.92 -25.68 -4.68
CA GLY A 170 -26.06 -26.49 -5.17
C GLY A 170 -26.49 -26.24 -6.63
N ALA A 171 -25.89 -25.29 -7.35
CA ALA A 171 -26.26 -24.97 -8.74
C ALA A 171 -25.44 -25.71 -9.82
N GLY A 172 -24.34 -26.39 -9.46
CA GLY A 172 -23.40 -26.99 -10.43
C GLY A 172 -22.69 -28.26 -9.97
N PHE A 173 -21.68 -28.69 -10.73
CA PHE A 173 -20.93 -29.94 -10.50
C PHE A 173 -19.87 -29.85 -9.38
N HIS A 174 -19.58 -28.66 -8.87
CA HIS A 174 -18.55 -28.43 -7.87
C HIS A 174 -19.11 -27.70 -6.66
N ASP A 175 -18.66 -28.11 -5.47
CA ASP A 175 -19.06 -27.51 -4.19
C ASP A 175 -18.24 -26.23 -3.93
N PHE A 176 -18.93 -25.09 -4.00
CA PHE A 176 -18.43 -23.78 -3.61
C PHE A 176 -18.97 -23.39 -2.24
N LYS A 177 -18.14 -22.68 -1.45
CA LYS A 177 -18.50 -22.22 -0.12
C LYS A 177 -18.17 -20.74 0.05
N TRP A 178 -18.97 -20.09 0.90
CA TRP A 178 -18.82 -18.69 1.24
C TRP A 178 -17.74 -18.50 2.30
N TYR A 179 -16.81 -17.58 2.04
CA TYR A 179 -15.79 -17.17 3.00
C TYR A 179 -15.70 -15.65 3.05
N ASN A 180 -15.54 -15.13 4.25
CA ASN A 180 -15.03 -13.77 4.42
C ASN A 180 -13.52 -13.81 4.65
N LEU A 181 -12.81 -12.79 4.17
CA LEU A 181 -11.46 -12.49 4.64
C LEU A 181 -11.57 -11.70 5.94
N ASP A 182 -11.19 -12.32 7.05
CA ASP A 182 -11.03 -11.63 8.33
C ASP A 182 -9.67 -10.92 8.34
N ILE A 183 -9.68 -9.60 8.23
CA ILE A 183 -8.49 -8.78 7.99
C ILE A 183 -7.73 -8.57 9.30
N GLU A 184 -6.46 -8.94 9.30
CA GLU A 184 -5.51 -8.74 10.40
C GLU A 184 -4.56 -7.56 10.12
N GLU A 185 -4.16 -7.35 8.87
CA GLU A 185 -3.21 -6.29 8.48
C GLU A 185 -3.53 -5.72 7.09
N ILE A 186 -3.20 -4.44 6.87
CA ILE A 186 -3.48 -3.73 5.62
C ILE A 186 -2.25 -2.92 5.20
N TYR A 187 -1.81 -3.13 3.96
CA TYR A 187 -0.78 -2.29 3.34
C TYR A 187 -1.32 -1.62 2.10
N TYR A 188 -1.18 -0.29 2.02
CA TYR A 188 -1.70 0.53 0.94
C TYR A 188 -0.60 1.31 0.23
N ILE A 189 -0.77 1.46 -1.08
CA ILE A 189 0.08 2.29 -1.94
C ILE A 189 -0.86 3.12 -2.81
N GLY A 190 -1.04 4.41 -2.46
CA GLY A 190 -2.00 5.29 -3.13
C GLY A 190 -1.60 5.73 -4.54
N GLY A 191 -0.31 5.71 -4.87
CA GLY A 191 0.19 6.17 -6.16
C GLY A 191 1.70 6.31 -6.16
N PHE A 192 2.24 7.22 -6.97
CA PHE A 192 3.68 7.51 -7.07
C PHE A 192 3.93 9.02 -6.95
N GLY A 193 5.13 9.47 -6.55
CA GLY A 193 5.47 10.90 -6.54
C GLY A 193 5.42 11.61 -5.18
N GLY A 194 5.40 10.87 -4.07
CA GLY A 194 5.62 11.41 -2.72
C GLY A 194 4.46 12.19 -2.08
N ILE A 195 3.37 12.43 -2.83
CA ILE A 195 2.13 13.05 -2.32
C ILE A 195 1.10 12.02 -1.83
N HIS A 196 1.21 10.77 -2.27
CA HIS A 196 0.30 9.70 -1.87
C HIS A 196 0.79 8.96 -0.64
N TYR A 197 -0.16 8.48 0.15
CA TYR A 197 0.15 7.62 1.27
C TYR A 197 0.68 6.26 0.79
N ILE A 198 1.80 5.83 1.40
CA ILE A 198 2.35 4.49 1.24
C ILE A 198 2.66 3.98 2.63
N GLY A 199 1.99 2.90 3.05
CA GLY A 199 2.26 2.32 4.35
C GLY A 199 1.13 1.46 4.91
N TRP A 200 1.32 1.09 6.17
CA TRP A 200 0.38 0.30 6.95
C TRP A 200 -0.81 1.15 7.40
N ILE A 201 -2.01 0.60 7.19
CA ILE A 201 -3.27 1.19 7.66
C ILE A 201 -3.79 0.33 8.81
N PRO A 202 -3.97 0.89 10.02
CA PRO A 202 -4.61 0.18 11.12
C PRO A 202 -6.00 -0.30 10.73
N VAL A 203 -6.32 -1.55 11.08
CA VAL A 203 -7.56 -2.22 10.69
C VAL A 203 -8.81 -1.47 11.18
N ASP A 204 -8.76 -0.93 12.40
CA ASP A 204 -9.81 -0.09 12.97
C ASP A 204 -10.02 1.21 12.17
N THR A 205 -8.94 1.85 11.74
CA THR A 205 -8.99 3.05 10.90
C THR A 205 -9.65 2.74 9.56
N TYR A 206 -9.32 1.60 8.95
CA TYR A 206 -9.94 1.13 7.71
C TYR A 206 -11.44 0.82 7.88
N TYR A 207 -11.84 0.16 8.96
CA TYR A 207 -13.25 -0.15 9.21
C TYR A 207 -14.08 1.10 9.51
N ASN A 208 -13.50 2.08 10.20
CA ASN A 208 -14.15 3.34 10.56
C ASN A 208 -14.06 4.43 9.49
N ALA A 209 -13.28 4.22 8.42
CA ALA A 209 -13.11 5.20 7.37
C ALA A 209 -14.43 5.48 6.62
N HIS A 210 -14.70 6.77 6.38
CA HIS A 210 -15.77 7.18 5.50
C HIS A 210 -15.40 6.85 4.04
N LEU A 211 -16.34 6.27 3.31
CA LEU A 211 -16.19 6.12 1.87
C LEU A 211 -16.19 7.52 1.26
N ASN A 212 -15.05 7.93 0.70
CA ASN A 212 -14.97 9.18 -0.04
C ASN A 212 -15.79 9.01 -1.31
N ASN A 213 -17.06 9.40 -1.28
CA ASN A 213 -17.86 9.55 -2.48
C ASN A 213 -17.35 10.78 -3.19
N ASP A 214 -16.34 10.69 -4.07
CA ASP A 214 -15.91 11.92 -4.71
C ASP A 214 -15.42 11.84 -6.16
N LYS A 215 -16.07 12.71 -6.93
CA LYS A 215 -15.72 13.21 -8.25
C LYS A 215 -14.31 13.82 -8.26
N SER A 216 -13.78 14.21 -7.08
CA SER A 216 -12.40 14.65 -6.85
C SER A 216 -11.31 13.67 -7.31
N SER A 217 -11.58 12.35 -7.30
CA SER A 217 -10.62 11.35 -7.79
C SER A 217 -10.37 11.44 -9.30
N ARG A 218 -11.32 11.95 -10.10
CA ARG A 218 -11.10 12.18 -11.53
C ARG A 218 -10.28 13.44 -11.78
N GLU A 219 -10.58 14.53 -11.07
CA GLU A 219 -9.84 15.79 -11.19
C GLU A 219 -8.38 15.65 -10.71
N MET A 220 -8.12 14.94 -9.60
CA MET A 220 -6.74 14.70 -9.15
C MET A 220 -5.93 13.82 -10.12
N VAL A 221 -6.55 12.79 -10.71
CA VAL A 221 -5.87 11.92 -11.70
C VAL A 221 -5.50 12.70 -12.96
N GLU A 222 -6.35 13.64 -13.39
CA GLU A 222 -6.10 14.48 -14.55
C GLU A 222 -4.92 15.44 -14.30
N GLU A 223 -4.90 16.10 -13.13
CA GLU A 223 -3.81 17.00 -12.69
C GLU A 223 -2.47 16.26 -12.50
N GLU A 224 -2.52 15.01 -12.00
CA GLU A 224 -1.34 14.15 -11.82
C GLU A 224 -0.75 13.66 -13.15
N SER A 225 -1.61 13.36 -14.14
CA SER A 225 -1.17 12.98 -15.48
C SER A 225 -0.39 14.11 -16.16
N GLU A 226 -0.84 15.35 -15.98
CA GLU A 226 -0.15 16.54 -16.48
C GLU A 226 1.18 16.77 -15.74
N SER A 227 1.19 16.63 -14.41
CA SER A 227 2.40 16.78 -13.59
C SER A 227 3.48 15.75 -13.93
N LEU A 228 3.13 14.47 -14.08
CA LEU A 228 4.05 13.41 -14.52
C LEU A 228 4.57 13.67 -15.95
N SER A 229 3.71 14.13 -16.85
CA SER A 229 4.13 14.51 -18.20
C SER A 229 5.15 15.66 -18.16
N LEU A 230 5.00 16.60 -17.22
CA LEU A 230 5.91 17.72 -17.03
C LEU A 230 7.27 17.27 -16.46
N MET A 231 7.25 16.38 -15.46
CA MET A 231 8.46 15.81 -14.85
C MET A 231 9.27 14.99 -15.86
N LEU A 232 8.60 14.16 -16.66
CA LEU A 232 9.24 13.36 -17.72
C LEU A 232 9.88 14.25 -18.80
N ARG A 233 9.20 15.33 -19.21
CA ARG A 233 9.76 16.30 -20.18
C ARG A 233 11.00 17.00 -19.65
N GLN A 234 11.03 17.35 -18.36
CA GLN A 234 12.20 17.99 -17.75
C GLN A 234 13.40 17.03 -17.68
N GLN A 235 13.19 15.75 -17.40
CA GLN A 235 14.28 14.76 -17.38
C GLN A 235 14.92 14.54 -18.77
N THR A 236 14.14 14.65 -19.85
CA THR A 236 14.67 14.52 -21.23
C THR A 236 15.43 15.74 -21.74
N MET A 237 15.34 16.90 -21.09
CA MET A 237 16.06 18.12 -21.51
C MET A 237 17.46 18.25 -20.89
N PHE A 238 17.84 17.37 -19.96
CA PHE A 238 19.16 17.34 -19.32
C PHE A 238 20.00 16.12 -19.71
N ALA A 239 19.64 15.43 -20.81
CA ALA A 239 20.37 14.31 -21.39
C ALA A 239 20.98 14.69 -22.74
#